data_AF-A0A380DU13-F1
#
_entry.id   AF-A0A380DU13-F1
#
_cell.length_a   1.000
_cell.length_b   1.000
_cell.length_c   1.000
_cell.angle_alpha   90.00
_cell.angle_beta   90.00
_cell.angle_gamma   90.00
#
_symmetry.space_group_name_H-M   'P 1'
#
loop_
_entity.id
_entity.type
_entity.pdbx_description
1 polymer ?
#
loop_
_entity_poly.entity_id
_entity_poly.type
_entity_poly.pdbx_seq_one_letter_code
_entity_poly.pdbx_strand_id
1 'polypeptide(L)' 'MSVDFNTNPHSAIIDAKSTMVMSGNKVKVIAWYDNEWGYSNRVVDVAEQIGALLTSKETVSAS' A
#
# COMPACT_ATOMS: atom_id res chain seq x y z
N MET A 1 17.91 9.12 -1.43
CA MET A 1 17.87 8.75 -2.87
C MET A 1 16.87 7.61 -3.05
N SER A 2 16.41 7.31 -4.28
CA SER A 2 15.44 6.21 -4.52
C SER A 2 15.87 4.87 -3.91
N VAL A 3 17.18 4.62 -3.86
CA VAL A 3 17.79 3.43 -3.24
C VAL A 3 17.44 3.23 -1.76
N ASP A 4 17.10 4.31 -1.03
CA ASP A 4 16.72 4.22 0.39
C ASP A 4 15.36 3.52 0.60
N PHE A 5 14.62 3.27 -0.49
CA PHE A 5 13.30 2.63 -0.48
C PHE A 5 13.32 1.19 -1.01
N ASN A 6 14.49 0.66 -1.36
CA ASN A 6 14.62 -0.72 -1.82
C ASN A 6 14.09 -1.70 -0.76
N THR A 7 13.31 -2.69 -1.20
CA THR A 7 12.73 -3.73 -0.34
C THR A 7 11.78 -3.16 0.72
N ASN A 8 11.23 -1.97 0.50
CA ASN A 8 10.24 -1.41 1.41
C ASN A 8 8.85 -1.99 1.13
N PRO A 9 8.16 -2.60 2.11
CA PRO A 9 6.91 -3.31 1.87
C PRO A 9 5.70 -2.39 1.72
N HIS A 10 5.84 -1.08 1.96
CA HIS A 10 4.73 -0.13 1.90
C HIS A 10 4.40 0.22 0.45
N SER A 11 3.10 0.37 0.16
CA SER A 11 2.63 0.80 -1.17
C SER A 11 2.99 2.25 -1.52
N ALA A 12 3.27 3.07 -0.50
CA ALA A 12 3.67 4.46 -0.65
C ALA A 12 4.37 4.93 0.63
N ILE A 13 5.45 5.68 0.47
CA ILE A 13 6.26 6.28 1.54
C ILE A 13 6.29 7.77 1.29
N ILE A 14 5.62 8.54 2.16
CA ILE A 14 5.50 9.98 1.99
C ILE A 14 6.82 10.67 2.31
N ASP A 15 7.34 11.44 1.36
CA ASP A 15 8.43 12.36 1.61
C ASP A 15 7.88 13.63 2.27
N ALA A 16 7.87 13.62 3.60
CA ALA A 16 7.39 14.72 4.42
C ALA A 16 8.15 16.03 4.17
N LYS A 17 9.45 15.97 3.85
CA LYS A 17 10.28 17.17 3.63
C LYS A 17 9.94 17.87 2.31
N SER A 18 9.43 17.11 1.34
CA SER A 18 8.99 17.63 0.04
C SER A 18 7.51 18.03 0.01
N THR A 19 6.78 17.84 1.11
CA THR A 19 5.36 18.19 1.20
C THR A 19 5.20 19.69 1.45
N MET A 20 4.33 20.35 0.67
CA MET A 20 4.15 21.80 0.77
C MET A 20 2.72 22.26 0.48
N VAL A 21 2.33 23.37 1.11
CA VAL A 21 1.06 24.08 0.85
C VAL A 21 1.36 25.37 0.08
N MET A 22 0.66 25.59 -1.02
CA MET A 22 0.77 26.73 -1.91
C MET A 22 -0.55 27.50 -1.94
N SER A 23 -0.48 28.83 -1.94
CA SER A 23 -1.65 29.74 -2.04
C SER A 23 -2.79 29.42 -1.07
N GLY A 24 -2.48 28.87 0.11
CA GLY A 24 -3.42 28.58 1.19
C GLY A 24 -4.28 27.32 1.02
N ASN A 25 -4.40 26.75 -0.19
CA ASN A 25 -5.31 25.63 -0.44
C ASN A 25 -4.80 24.54 -1.40
N LYS A 26 -3.60 24.66 -1.97
CA LYS A 26 -3.03 23.64 -2.86
C LYS A 26 -1.93 22.88 -2.16
N VAL A 27 -2.08 21.57 -2.03
CA VAL A 27 -1.07 20.72 -1.38
C VAL A 27 -0.33 19.91 -2.43
N LYS A 28 1.00 19.90 -2.36
CA LYS A 28 1.86 18.99 -3.11
C LYS A 28 2.40 17.94 -2.14
N VAL A 29 2.24 16.67 -2.50
CA VAL A 29 2.79 15.53 -1.77
C VAL A 29 3.62 14.71 -2.75
N ILE A 30 4.78 14.23 -2.31
CA ILE A 30 5.60 13.28 -3.05
C ILE A 30 5.62 11.96 -2.26
N ALA A 31 5.38 10.86 -2.95
CA ALA A 31 5.43 9.53 -2.37
C ALA A 31 6.34 8.63 -3.21
N TRP A 32 7.23 7.91 -2.54
CA TRP A 32 8.08 6.88 -3.13
C TRP A 32 7.44 5.51 -2.92
N TYR A 33 7.69 4.58 -3.83
CA TYR A 33 7.33 3.19 -3.64
C TYR A 33 8.31 2.31 -4.39
N ASP A 34 8.61 1.15 -3.80
CA ASP A 34 9.31 0.07 -4.51
C ASP A 34 8.27 -0.62 -5.41
N ASN A 35 8.47 -0.52 -6.72
CA ASN A 35 7.52 -1.01 -7.72
C ASN A 35 7.46 -2.54 -7.80
N GLU A 36 8.50 -3.23 -7.31
CA GLU A 36 8.52 -4.70 -7.26
C GLU A 36 8.08 -5.15 -5.88
N TRP A 37 8.78 -4.73 -4.83
CA TRP A 37 8.57 -5.25 -3.49
C TRP A 37 7.25 -4.78 -2.89
N GLY A 38 6.94 -3.48 -2.97
CA GLY A 38 5.71 -2.93 -2.41
C GLY A 38 4.46 -3.53 -3.09
N TYR A 39 4.51 -3.71 -4.41
CA TYR A 39 3.44 -4.35 -5.17
C TYR A 39 3.28 -5.83 -4.83
N SER A 40 4.37 -6.60 -4.79
CA SER A 40 4.34 -8.03 -4.45
C SER A 40 3.73 -8.28 -3.07
N ASN A 41 4.01 -7.42 -2.07
CA ASN A 41 3.37 -7.52 -0.76
C ASN A 41 1.85 -7.30 -0.84
N ARG A 42 1.36 -6.36 -1.68
CA ARG A 42 -0.09 -6.16 -1.88
C ARG A 42 -0.76 -7.35 -2.55
N VAL A 43 -0.07 -8.05 -3.44
CA VAL A 43 -0.60 -9.28 -4.06
C VAL A 43 -0.82 -10.37 -3.00
N VAL A 44 0.12 -10.53 -2.07
CA VAL A 44 -0.01 -11.49 -0.95
C VAL A 44 -1.18 -11.11 -0.06
N ASP A 45 -1.27 -9.84 0.37
CA ASP A 45 -2.37 -9.36 1.23
C ASP A 45 -3.75 -9.61 0.60
N VAL A 46 -3.88 -9.41 -0.71
CA VAL A 46 -5.13 -9.68 -1.44
C VAL A 46 -5.43 -11.18 -1.50
N ALA A 47 -4.43 -12.03 -1.74
CA ALA A 47 -4.61 -13.47 -1.76
C ALA A 47 -5.09 -14.00 -0.38
N GLU A 48 -4.50 -13.49 0.71
CA GLU A 48 -4.93 -13.82 2.08
C GLU A 48 -6.37 -13.37 2.36
N GLN A 49 -6.73 -12.15 1.96
CA GLN A 49 -8.09 -11.64 2.10
C GLN A 49 -9.11 -12.50 1.34
N ILE A 50 -8.78 -12.91 0.11
CA ILE A 50 -9.64 -13.81 -0.66
C ILE A 50 -9.78 -15.16 0.04
N GLY A 51 -8.69 -15.74 0.53
CA GLY A 51 -8.72 -17.01 1.28
C GLY A 51 -9.62 -16.94 2.53
N ALA A 52 -9.53 -15.85 3.29
CA ALA A 52 -10.39 -15.61 4.45
C ALA A 52 -11.87 -15.49 4.05
N LEU A 53 -12.17 -14.76 2.98
CA LEU A 53 -13.53 -14.59 2.46
C LEU A 53 -14.15 -15.92 2.02
N LEU A 54 -13.39 -16.76 1.31
CA LEU A 54 -13.86 -18.09 0.88
C LEU A 54 -14.22 -18.97 2.09
N THR A 55 -13.34 -19.02 3.09
CA THR A 55 -13.56 -19.80 4.33
C THR A 55 -14.80 -19.31 5.09
N SER A 56 -15.00 -17.99 5.17
CA SER A 56 -16.17 -17.41 5.83
C SER A 56 -17.48 -17.76 5.12
N LYS A 57 -17.47 -17.80 3.77
CA LYS A 57 -18.65 -18.12 2.97
C LYS A 57 -19.07 -19.59 3.12
N GLU A 58 -18.11 -20.50 3.19
CA GLU A 58 -18.38 -21.93 3.46
C GLU A 58 -19.02 -22.11 4.84
N THR A 59 -18.56 -21.38 5.85
CA THR A 59 -19.09 -21.46 7.21
C THR A 59 -20.56 -20.99 7.29
N VAL A 60 -20.92 -19.92 6.58
CA VAL A 60 -22.30 -19.39 6.54
C VAL A 60 -23.26 -20.30 5.77
N SER A 61 -22.78 -21.01 4.76
CA SER A 61 -23.64 -21.95 3.99
C SER A 61 -23.86 -23.29 4.70
N ALA A 62 -23.05 -23.62 5.71
CA ALA A 62 -23.12 -24.87 6.47
C ALA A 62 -23.95 -24.74 7.77
N SER A 63 -24.47 -23.55 8.07
CA SER A 63 -25.34 -23.21 9.21
C SER A 63 -26.75 -22.90 8.77
#